data_AF-A0A9E4HLW5-F1
#
_entry.id   AF-A0A9E4HLW5-F1
#
_cell.length_a   1.000
_cell.length_b   1.000
_cell.length_c   1.000
_cell.angle_alpha   90.00
_cell.angle_beta   90.00
_cell.angle_gamma   90.00
#
_symmetry.space_group_name_H-M   'P 1'
#
loop_
_entity.id
_entity.type
_entity.pdbx_description
1 polymer ?
#
loop_
_entity_poly.entity_id
_entity_poly.type
_entity_poly.pdbx_seq_one_letter_code
_entity_poly.pdbx_strand_id
1 'polypeptide(L)'
;MGAGSGVATKIANADVDVMFNIAFAFSDVSGLQNELIARGVTAPVIQNGGQGLLPAWADLGPEVAGLSTFVYANPLAGSDAFDELAAAIDQPFARQDHIGGYFVAHLIAAALEQADDPSPAAVTKAFNTVKLTEGVAVDLMPTPAISFSSTGRVDQHFGVLAQWQEVDGRLIPCTVYPVEFAVCQPVWN
;
A
#
# COMPACT_ATOMS: atom_id res chain seq x y z
N MET A 1 -7.87 24.33 -18.99
CA MET A 1 -8.06 22.86 -19.10
C MET A 1 -6.83 22.23 -18.48
N GLY A 2 -7.01 21.43 -17.42
CA GLY A 2 -5.89 20.74 -16.77
C GLY A 2 -5.33 19.64 -17.68
N ALA A 3 -4.08 19.24 -17.45
CA ALA A 3 -3.38 18.23 -18.27
C ALA A 3 -4.13 16.87 -18.36
N GLY A 4 -4.94 16.53 -17.35
CA GLY A 4 -5.73 15.28 -17.32
C GLY A 4 -6.93 15.23 -18.28
N SER A 5 -7.46 16.37 -18.74
CA SER A 5 -8.75 16.38 -19.45
C SER A 5 -8.70 15.70 -20.83
N GLY A 6 -7.57 15.80 -21.54
CA GLY A 6 -7.39 15.17 -22.85
C GLY A 6 -7.22 13.65 -22.75
N VAL A 7 -6.56 13.18 -21.68
CA VAL A 7 -6.42 11.74 -21.38
C VAL A 7 -7.77 11.15 -21.00
N ALA A 8 -8.52 11.80 -20.10
CA ALA A 8 -9.86 11.38 -19.71
C ALA A 8 -10.82 11.26 -20.91
N THR A 9 -10.77 12.20 -21.86
CA THR A 9 -11.58 12.12 -23.09
C THR A 9 -11.21 10.91 -23.94
N LYS A 10 -9.92 10.56 -24.08
CA LYS A 10 -9.53 9.37 -24.82
C LYS A 10 -10.02 8.10 -24.15
N ILE A 11 -9.92 8.02 -22.82
CA ILE A 11 -10.37 6.87 -22.04
C ILE A 11 -11.89 6.69 -22.17
N ALA A 12 -12.67 7.76 -21.99
CA ALA A 12 -14.12 7.71 -22.11
C ALA A 12 -14.62 7.24 -23.48
N ASN A 13 -13.83 7.47 -24.54
CA ASN A 13 -14.15 7.04 -25.90
C ASN A 13 -13.62 5.66 -26.27
N ALA A 14 -12.80 5.04 -25.41
CA ALA A 14 -12.07 3.81 -25.73
C ALA A 14 -12.69 2.53 -25.17
N ASP A 15 -13.78 2.62 -24.39
CA ASP A 15 -14.48 1.49 -23.76
C ASP A 15 -13.52 0.53 -23.05
N VAL A 16 -12.75 1.08 -22.10
CA VAL A 16 -11.70 0.31 -21.39
C VAL A 16 -12.31 -0.58 -20.31
N ASP A 17 -11.80 -1.81 -20.19
CA ASP A 17 -12.22 -2.73 -19.10
C ASP A 17 -11.62 -2.32 -17.74
N VAL A 18 -10.42 -1.73 -17.75
CA VAL A 18 -9.69 -1.31 -16.56
C VAL A 18 -8.71 -0.19 -16.91
N MET A 19 -8.52 0.74 -15.98
CA MET A 19 -7.46 1.73 -16.07
C MET A 19 -6.39 1.46 -15.02
N PHE A 20 -5.14 1.32 -15.46
CA PHE A 20 -3.98 1.34 -14.57
C PHE A 20 -3.28 2.70 -14.65
N ASN A 21 -3.31 3.46 -13.55
CA ASN A 21 -2.73 4.80 -13.48
C ASN A 21 -1.39 4.79 -12.73
N ILE A 22 -0.37 5.38 -13.36
CA ILE A 22 0.98 5.51 -12.80
C ILE A 22 1.35 6.99 -12.76
N ALA A 23 0.58 7.77 -11.99
CA ALA A 23 0.87 9.17 -11.71
C ALA A 23 1.42 9.33 -10.28
N PHE A 24 2.37 10.26 -10.11
CA PHE A 24 3.13 10.40 -8.85
C PHE A 24 2.71 11.57 -7.97
N ALA A 25 1.98 12.55 -8.52
CA ALA A 25 1.45 13.66 -7.74
C ALA A 25 -0.03 13.42 -7.45
N PHE A 26 -0.45 13.58 -6.19
CA PHE A 26 -1.86 13.48 -5.82
C PHE A 26 -2.78 14.32 -6.69
N SER A 27 -2.37 15.55 -7.05
CA SER A 27 -3.14 16.44 -7.94
C SER A 27 -3.39 15.84 -9.32
N ASP A 28 -2.46 15.05 -9.85
CA ASP A 28 -2.61 14.42 -11.16
C ASP A 28 -3.52 13.19 -11.06
N VAL A 29 -3.35 12.40 -10.00
CA VAL A 29 -4.19 11.21 -9.74
C VAL A 29 -5.64 11.61 -9.48
N SER A 30 -5.86 12.52 -8.53
CA SER A 30 -7.20 13.03 -8.19
C SER A 30 -7.83 13.81 -9.33
N GLY A 31 -7.05 14.63 -10.04
CA GLY A 31 -7.53 15.37 -11.21
C GLY A 31 -8.01 14.45 -12.32
N LEU A 32 -7.26 13.39 -12.64
CA LEU A 32 -7.69 12.39 -13.62
C LEU A 32 -8.94 11.64 -13.14
N GLN A 33 -8.99 11.19 -11.88
CA GLN A 33 -10.15 10.50 -11.32
C GLN A 33 -11.43 11.35 -11.43
N ASN A 34 -11.38 12.62 -11.05
CA ASN A 34 -12.51 13.53 -11.13
C ASN A 34 -12.97 13.75 -12.58
N GLU A 35 -12.04 13.85 -13.53
CA GLU A 35 -12.37 14.00 -14.95
C GLU A 35 -13.03 12.73 -15.53
N LEU A 36 -12.64 11.54 -15.05
CA LEU A 36 -13.25 10.26 -15.44
C LEU A 36 -14.66 10.13 -14.88
N ILE A 37 -14.86 10.42 -13.58
CA ILE A 37 -16.18 10.45 -12.93
C ILE A 37 -17.10 11.43 -13.66
N ALA A 38 -16.64 12.65 -13.94
CA ALA A 38 -17.42 13.68 -14.64
C ALA A 38 -17.85 13.27 -16.06
N ARG A 39 -17.19 12.27 -16.66
CA ARG A 39 -17.52 11.71 -17.98
C ARG A 39 -18.32 10.41 -17.91
N GLY A 40 -18.65 9.94 -16.70
CA GLY A 40 -19.38 8.69 -16.49
C GLY A 40 -18.56 7.44 -16.83
N VAL A 41 -17.23 7.51 -16.75
CA VAL A 41 -16.39 6.31 -16.91
C VAL A 41 -16.58 5.42 -15.69
N THR A 42 -17.08 4.21 -15.90
CA THR A 42 -17.34 3.22 -14.84
C THR A 42 -16.24 2.18 -14.70
N ALA A 43 -15.28 2.15 -15.64
CA ALA A 43 -14.17 1.21 -15.60
C ALA A 43 -13.37 1.35 -14.29
N PRO A 44 -13.02 0.24 -13.62
CA PRO A 44 -12.22 0.29 -12.40
C PRO A 44 -10.89 1.03 -12.62
N VAL A 45 -10.60 1.95 -11.71
CA VAL A 45 -9.33 2.66 -11.68
C VAL A 45 -8.43 2.05 -10.61
N ILE A 46 -7.28 1.56 -11.07
CA ILE A 46 -6.22 1.03 -10.23
C ILE A 46 -5.03 1.97 -10.32
N GLN A 47 -4.74 2.67 -9.23
CA GLN A 47 -3.56 3.50 -9.08
C GLN A 47 -2.33 2.64 -8.73
N ASN A 48 -1.14 3.15 -9.03
CA ASN A 48 0.11 2.64 -8.48
C ASN A 48 0.65 3.55 -7.39
N GLY A 49 1.02 2.97 -6.25
CA GLY A 49 1.78 3.64 -5.20
C GLY A 49 0.94 4.45 -4.21
N GLY A 50 1.66 5.11 -3.29
CA GLY A 50 1.09 5.67 -2.04
C GLY A 50 0.21 6.87 -2.23
N GLN A 51 0.27 7.50 -3.40
CA GLN A 51 -0.63 8.60 -3.75
C GLN A 51 -2.09 8.16 -3.76
N GLY A 52 -2.37 6.88 -4.04
CA GLY A 52 -3.70 6.29 -3.94
C GLY A 52 -4.19 6.07 -2.50
N LEU A 53 -3.34 6.27 -1.48
CA LEU A 53 -3.66 6.03 -0.06
C LEU A 53 -3.67 7.32 0.78
N LEU A 54 -3.57 8.50 0.16
CA LEU A 54 -3.52 9.74 0.92
C LEU A 54 -4.87 10.04 1.58
N PRO A 55 -4.90 10.51 2.85
CA PRO A 55 -6.15 10.83 3.54
C PRO A 55 -7.05 11.84 2.81
N ALA A 56 -6.46 12.73 2.00
CA ALA A 56 -7.20 13.71 1.19
C ALA A 56 -8.20 13.09 0.19
N TRP A 57 -8.08 11.78 -0.10
CA TRP A 57 -9.11 11.05 -0.85
C TRP A 57 -10.44 10.96 -0.10
N ALA A 58 -10.41 10.83 1.23
CA ALA A 58 -11.64 10.76 2.04
C ALA A 58 -12.46 12.07 1.93
N ASP A 59 -11.78 13.21 1.74
CA ASP A 59 -12.41 14.53 1.57
C ASP A 59 -13.19 14.67 0.25
N LEU A 60 -12.90 13.81 -0.75
CA LEU A 60 -13.64 13.79 -2.02
C LEU A 60 -14.99 13.03 -1.92
N GLY A 61 -15.24 12.38 -0.78
CA GLY A 61 -16.53 11.77 -0.49
C GLY A 61 -16.72 10.36 -1.08
N PRO A 62 -17.97 9.85 -1.08
CA PRO A 62 -18.26 8.44 -1.36
C PRO A 62 -17.94 7.99 -2.80
N GLU A 63 -17.74 8.92 -3.73
CA GLU A 63 -17.36 8.61 -5.12
C GLU A 63 -15.97 7.97 -5.23
N VAL A 64 -15.17 8.04 -4.18
CA VAL A 64 -13.87 7.36 -4.10
C VAL A 64 -14.01 5.88 -3.72
N ALA A 65 -15.16 5.45 -3.20
CA ALA A 65 -15.36 4.04 -2.89
C ALA A 65 -15.16 3.17 -4.14
N GLY A 66 -14.36 2.12 -4.03
CA GLY A 66 -13.96 1.27 -5.14
C GLY A 66 -12.64 1.67 -5.83
N LEU A 67 -12.15 2.90 -5.62
CA LEU A 67 -10.81 3.30 -6.08
C LEU A 67 -9.76 2.40 -5.46
N SER A 68 -8.98 1.74 -6.30
CA SER A 68 -8.00 0.76 -5.88
C SER A 68 -6.58 1.25 -6.11
N THR A 69 -5.62 0.79 -5.33
CA THR A 69 -4.20 1.06 -5.54
C THR A 69 -3.33 -0.14 -5.21
N PHE A 70 -2.35 -0.40 -6.06
CA PHE A 70 -1.28 -1.37 -5.78
C PHE A 70 -0.15 -0.69 -5.01
N VAL A 71 0.15 -1.24 -3.83
CA VAL A 71 1.20 -0.76 -2.93
C VAL A 71 1.95 -1.96 -2.35
N TYR A 72 3.17 -1.77 -1.84
CA TYR A 72 3.92 -2.89 -1.26
C TYR A 72 3.40 -3.31 0.12
N ALA A 73 2.77 -2.39 0.86
CA ALA A 73 2.17 -2.65 2.17
C ALA A 73 0.99 -1.71 2.45
N ASN A 74 0.01 -2.24 3.19
CA ASN A 74 -1.18 -1.58 3.73
C ASN A 74 -1.59 -2.42 4.97
N PRO A 75 -2.46 -1.94 5.89
CA PRO A 75 -2.90 -2.75 7.01
C PRO A 75 -3.46 -4.11 6.58
N LEU A 76 -3.01 -5.16 7.26
CA LEU A 76 -3.30 -6.57 6.96
C LEU A 76 -4.12 -7.20 8.09
N ALA A 77 -4.83 -8.28 7.76
CA ALA A 77 -5.51 -9.07 8.78
C ALA A 77 -4.51 -9.71 9.75
N GLY A 78 -4.84 -9.71 11.04
CA GLY A 78 -4.09 -10.46 12.07
C GLY A 78 -2.88 -9.76 12.68
N SER A 79 -2.73 -8.44 12.51
CA SER A 79 -1.66 -7.66 13.15
C SER A 79 -2.18 -6.34 13.74
N ASP A 80 -1.95 -6.15 15.04
CA ASP A 80 -2.27 -4.91 15.75
C ASP A 80 -1.19 -3.82 15.53
N ALA A 81 -0.05 -4.18 14.92
CA ALA A 81 1.07 -3.26 14.70
C ALA A 81 0.70 -2.06 13.82
N PHE A 82 -0.31 -2.21 12.95
CA PHE A 82 -0.81 -1.13 12.10
C PHE A 82 -1.57 -0.07 12.90
N ASP A 83 -2.38 -0.49 13.87
CA ASP A 83 -3.16 0.41 14.72
C ASP A 83 -2.24 1.12 15.72
N GLU A 84 -1.28 0.39 16.29
CA GLU A 84 -0.23 0.99 17.13
C GLU A 84 0.57 2.05 16.36
N LEU A 85 0.99 1.73 15.13
CA LEU A 85 1.72 2.67 14.28
C LEU A 85 0.85 3.89 13.95
N ALA A 86 -0.41 3.69 13.55
CA ALA A 86 -1.34 4.77 13.21
C ALA A 86 -1.57 5.72 14.41
N ALA A 87 -1.75 5.15 15.61
CA ALA A 87 -1.89 5.92 16.85
C ALA A 87 -0.61 6.70 17.19
N ALA A 88 0.57 6.08 17.03
CA ALA A 88 1.85 6.72 17.34
C ALA A 88 2.17 7.93 16.45
N ILE A 89 1.65 7.96 15.22
CA ILE A 89 1.87 9.04 14.26
C ILE A 89 0.68 10.00 14.13
N ASP A 90 -0.36 9.83 14.96
CA ASP A 90 -1.60 10.60 14.92
C ASP A 90 -2.22 10.64 13.50
N GLN A 91 -2.39 9.46 12.91
CA GLN A 91 -3.00 9.29 11.59
C GLN A 91 -4.21 8.34 11.66
N PRO A 92 -5.20 8.51 10.78
CA PRO A 92 -6.40 7.68 10.77
C PRO A 92 -6.12 6.21 10.43
N PHE A 93 -5.00 5.93 9.74
CA PHE A 93 -4.48 4.61 9.39
C PHE A 93 -3.00 4.73 9.00
N ALA A 94 -2.25 3.63 9.12
CA ALA A 94 -0.88 3.54 8.64
C ALA A 94 -0.86 3.42 7.10
N ARG A 95 0.04 4.16 6.45
CA ARG A 95 0.21 4.16 4.98
C ARG A 95 1.51 3.46 4.63
N GLN A 96 1.66 3.02 3.38
CA GLN A 96 2.85 2.29 2.94
C GLN A 96 4.16 2.95 3.40
N ASP A 97 4.32 4.27 3.24
CA ASP A 97 5.57 4.95 3.58
C ASP A 97 5.87 4.93 5.08
N HIS A 98 4.83 4.97 5.92
CA HIS A 98 4.96 4.80 7.37
C HIS A 98 5.31 3.35 7.71
N ILE A 99 4.60 2.40 7.09
CA ILE A 99 4.78 0.97 7.30
C ILE A 99 6.19 0.54 6.88
N GLY A 100 6.69 1.00 5.73
CA GLY A 100 8.03 0.71 5.24
C GLY A 100 9.11 1.26 6.17
N GLY A 101 8.95 2.48 6.68
CA GLY A 101 9.86 3.02 7.69
C GLY A 101 9.89 2.19 8.97
N TYR A 102 8.71 1.78 9.46
CA TYR A 102 8.58 0.98 10.68
C TYR A 102 9.14 -0.44 10.50
N PHE A 103 8.85 -1.07 9.36
CA PHE A 103 9.41 -2.34 8.94
C PHE A 103 10.94 -2.32 8.92
N VAL A 104 11.55 -1.31 8.29
CA VAL A 104 13.02 -1.24 8.20
C VAL A 104 13.64 -1.11 9.59
N ALA A 105 13.05 -0.32 10.49
CA ALA A 105 13.54 -0.19 11.86
C ALA A 105 13.52 -1.53 12.61
N HIS A 106 12.42 -2.27 12.53
CA HIS A 106 12.27 -3.58 13.18
C HIS A 106 13.14 -4.66 12.55
N LEU A 107 13.31 -4.65 11.23
CA LEU A 107 14.24 -5.54 10.54
C LEU A 107 15.68 -5.30 11.01
N ILE A 108 16.08 -4.03 11.13
CA ILE A 108 17.42 -3.68 11.63
C ILE A 108 17.60 -4.18 13.06
N ALA A 109 16.61 -3.93 13.94
CA ALA A 109 16.65 -4.39 15.33
C ALA A 109 16.82 -5.92 15.41
N ALA A 110 15.99 -6.68 14.69
CA ALA A 110 16.07 -8.15 14.67
C ALA A 110 17.42 -8.66 14.14
N ALA A 111 17.98 -8.01 13.11
CA ALA A 111 19.30 -8.38 12.58
C ALA A 111 20.43 -8.09 13.59
N LEU A 112 20.35 -6.98 14.34
CA LEU A 112 21.32 -6.65 15.38
C LEU A 112 21.24 -7.62 16.57
N GLU A 113 20.03 -8.00 16.98
CA GLU A 113 19.80 -9.02 18.02
C GLU A 113 20.34 -10.39 17.59
N GLN A 114 20.15 -10.76 16.32
CA GLN A 114 20.72 -11.99 15.76
C GLN A 114 22.25 -11.96 15.71
N ALA A 115 22.86 -10.78 15.47
CA ALA A 115 24.30 -10.65 15.35
C ALA A 115 25.03 -10.91 16.68
N ASP A 116 24.42 -10.49 17.81
CA ASP A 116 25.00 -10.52 19.17
C ASP A 116 26.42 -9.89 19.25
N ASP A 117 26.79 -9.10 18.24
CA ASP A 117 28.04 -8.38 18.07
C ASP A 117 27.79 -7.15 17.18
N PRO A 118 28.00 -5.93 17.70
CA PRO A 118 27.79 -4.70 16.94
C PRO A 118 28.89 -4.41 15.91
N SER A 119 29.88 -5.29 15.72
CA SER A 119 30.92 -5.09 14.71
C SER A 119 30.34 -5.00 13.29
N PRO A 120 30.84 -4.11 12.42
CA PRO A 120 30.31 -3.97 11.05
C PRO A 120 30.29 -5.28 10.26
N ALA A 121 31.24 -6.17 10.51
CA ALA A 121 31.32 -7.49 9.89
C ALA A 121 30.22 -8.43 10.37
N ALA A 122 29.97 -8.49 11.69
CA ALA A 122 28.89 -9.31 12.26
C ALA A 122 27.52 -8.82 11.81
N VAL A 123 27.28 -7.50 11.85
CA VAL A 123 26.05 -6.86 11.37
C VAL A 123 25.81 -7.16 9.88
N THR A 124 26.82 -6.97 9.03
CA THR A 124 26.71 -7.27 7.59
C THR A 124 26.37 -8.74 7.35
N LYS A 125 27.01 -9.65 8.10
CA LYS A 125 26.72 -11.08 8.02
C LYS A 125 25.28 -11.38 8.46
N ALA A 126 24.80 -10.76 9.53
CA ALA A 126 23.43 -10.94 10.00
C ALA A 126 22.42 -10.51 8.94
N PHE A 127 22.55 -9.32 8.35
CA PHE A 127 21.66 -8.88 7.25
C PHE A 127 21.67 -9.82 6.04
N ASN A 128 22.84 -10.36 5.66
CA ASN A 128 22.95 -11.28 4.53
C ASN A 128 22.37 -12.68 4.80
N THR A 129 22.09 -13.00 6.06
CA THR A 129 21.61 -14.33 6.48
C THR A 129 20.30 -14.29 7.26
N VAL A 130 19.70 -13.09 7.37
CA VAL A 130 18.48 -12.89 8.14
C VAL A 130 17.35 -13.70 7.52
N LYS A 131 16.64 -14.41 8.39
CA LYS A 131 15.45 -15.17 8.03
C LYS A 131 14.46 -15.05 9.18
N LEU A 132 13.54 -14.10 9.06
CA LEU A 132 12.49 -13.87 10.05
C LEU A 132 11.24 -14.63 9.63
N THR A 133 10.61 -15.33 10.57
CA THR A 133 9.31 -16.00 10.40
C THR A 133 8.27 -15.52 11.40
N GLU A 134 8.65 -14.62 12.31
CA GLU A 134 7.81 -14.04 13.34
C GLU A 134 8.32 -12.64 13.72
N GLY A 135 7.50 -11.90 14.46
CA GLY A 135 7.80 -10.57 14.96
C GLY A 135 7.31 -9.44 14.05
N VAL A 136 7.38 -8.21 14.56
CA VAL A 136 6.75 -7.03 13.96
C VAL A 136 7.16 -6.80 12.50
N ALA A 137 8.42 -7.07 12.14
CA ALA A 137 8.87 -6.93 10.74
C ALA A 137 8.15 -7.90 9.78
N VAL A 138 7.80 -9.11 10.23
CA VAL A 138 7.01 -10.06 9.43
C VAL A 138 5.56 -9.64 9.41
N ASP A 139 5.00 -9.23 10.55
CA ASP A 139 3.58 -8.86 10.70
C ASP A 139 3.18 -7.62 9.86
N LEU A 140 4.15 -6.77 9.51
CA LEU A 140 3.94 -5.55 8.71
C LEU A 140 3.95 -5.80 7.19
N MET A 141 4.30 -6.99 6.73
CA MET A 141 4.47 -7.31 5.32
C MET A 141 3.53 -8.44 4.89
N PRO A 142 3.04 -8.44 3.63
CA PRO A 142 2.12 -9.48 3.14
C PRO A 142 2.89 -10.77 2.82
N THR A 143 3.46 -11.40 3.84
CA THR A 143 4.35 -12.55 3.70
C THR A 143 4.46 -13.38 4.99
N PRO A 144 4.65 -14.71 4.88
CA PRO A 144 4.95 -15.53 6.04
C PRO A 144 6.40 -15.38 6.55
N ALA A 145 7.31 -14.78 5.77
CA ALA A 145 8.72 -14.67 6.13
C ALA A 145 9.44 -13.52 5.41
N ILE A 146 10.55 -13.07 6.00
CA ILE A 146 11.48 -12.11 5.41
C ILE A 146 12.85 -12.76 5.28
N SER A 147 13.35 -12.86 4.04
CA SER A 147 14.73 -13.26 3.73
C SER A 147 15.25 -12.53 2.50
N PHE A 148 16.57 -12.45 2.36
CA PHE A 148 17.22 -11.81 1.22
C PHE A 148 17.97 -12.83 0.38
N SER A 149 17.87 -12.66 -0.93
CA SER A 149 18.64 -13.39 -1.92
C SER A 149 20.12 -13.01 -1.85
N SER A 150 20.97 -13.77 -2.53
CA SER A 150 22.40 -13.45 -2.66
C SER A 150 22.69 -12.10 -3.34
N THR A 151 21.70 -11.51 -4.03
CA THR A 151 21.81 -10.16 -4.62
C THR A 151 21.30 -9.06 -3.68
N GLY A 152 20.91 -9.41 -2.45
CA GLY A 152 20.33 -8.48 -1.47
C GLY A 152 18.90 -8.05 -1.79
N ARG A 153 18.19 -8.76 -2.68
CA ARG A 153 16.76 -8.52 -2.93
C ARG A 153 15.95 -9.37 -1.97
N VAL A 154 14.77 -8.91 -1.56
CA VAL A 154 13.88 -9.77 -0.79
C VAL A 154 13.45 -10.96 -1.66
N ASP A 155 13.51 -12.18 -1.12
CA ASP A 155 13.15 -13.40 -1.85
C ASP A 155 11.65 -13.50 -2.11
N GLN A 156 10.87 -12.96 -1.18
CA GLN A 156 9.42 -12.94 -1.25
C GLN A 156 8.95 -11.72 -2.05
N HIS A 157 7.89 -11.91 -2.85
CA HIS A 157 7.29 -10.83 -3.62
C HIS A 157 6.15 -10.24 -2.80
N PHE A 158 6.24 -8.96 -2.47
CA PHE A 158 5.24 -8.27 -1.67
C PHE A 158 4.41 -7.33 -2.52
N GLY A 159 3.12 -7.31 -2.25
CA GLY A 159 2.21 -6.36 -2.84
C GLY A 159 0.81 -6.61 -2.33
N VAL A 160 0.09 -5.53 -2.11
CA VAL A 160 -1.32 -5.57 -1.76
C VAL A 160 -2.10 -4.69 -2.72
N LEU A 161 -3.32 -5.13 -3.01
CA LEU A 161 -4.34 -4.26 -3.57
C LEU A 161 -5.13 -3.69 -2.40
N ALA A 162 -5.06 -2.39 -2.22
CA ALA A 162 -5.89 -1.67 -1.27
C ALA A 162 -7.00 -0.96 -2.02
N GLN A 163 -8.21 -0.95 -1.46
CA GLN A 163 -9.37 -0.32 -2.05
C GLN A 163 -10.05 0.59 -1.03
N TRP A 164 -10.38 1.82 -1.43
CA TRP A 164 -11.17 2.72 -0.60
C TRP A 164 -12.58 2.16 -0.40
N GLN A 165 -12.97 1.98 0.85
CA GLN A 165 -14.27 1.43 1.24
C GLN A 165 -14.79 2.13 2.49
N GLU A 166 -16.11 2.15 2.64
CA GLU A 166 -16.75 2.55 3.89
C GLU A 166 -16.71 1.38 4.88
N VAL A 167 -15.99 1.57 5.98
CA VAL A 167 -15.87 0.61 7.08
C VAL A 167 -16.22 1.32 8.37
N ASP A 168 -17.24 0.83 9.08
CA ASP A 168 -17.74 1.42 10.34
C ASP A 168 -18.02 2.93 10.24
N GLY A 169 -18.59 3.37 9.11
CA GLY A 169 -18.92 4.78 8.85
C GLY A 169 -17.71 5.66 8.52
N ARG A 170 -16.54 5.08 8.25
CA ARG A 170 -15.32 5.78 7.85
C ARG A 170 -14.87 5.29 6.47
N LEU A 171 -14.56 6.24 5.59
CA LEU A 171 -13.95 5.93 4.29
C LEU A 171 -12.44 5.74 4.49
N ILE A 172 -11.96 4.50 4.35
CA ILE A 172 -10.55 4.11 4.56
C ILE A 172 -10.07 3.15 3.46
N PRO A 173 -8.75 3.09 3.17
CA PRO A 173 -8.21 2.12 2.24
C PRO A 173 -8.00 0.76 2.91
N CYS A 174 -8.74 -0.25 2.45
CA CYS A 174 -8.72 -1.59 2.99
C CYS A 174 -7.99 -2.56 2.07
N THR A 175 -7.17 -3.44 2.62
CA THR A 175 -6.52 -4.50 1.83
C THR A 175 -7.55 -5.52 1.38
N VAL A 176 -7.62 -5.77 0.07
CA VAL A 176 -8.55 -6.73 -0.58
C VAL A 176 -7.82 -7.87 -1.30
N TYR A 177 -6.51 -7.75 -1.50
CA TYR A 177 -5.65 -8.80 -2.05
C TYR A 177 -4.22 -8.67 -1.48
N PRO A 178 -3.50 -9.78 -1.23
CA PRO A 178 -3.91 -11.17 -1.42
C PRO A 178 -4.93 -11.62 -0.37
N VAL A 179 -5.71 -12.66 -0.67
CA VAL A 179 -6.92 -13.04 0.08
C VAL A 179 -6.60 -13.43 1.52
N GLU A 180 -5.46 -14.09 1.75
CA GLU A 180 -4.98 -14.52 3.05
C GLU A 180 -4.63 -13.36 4.00
N PHE A 181 -4.35 -12.17 3.46
CA PHE A 181 -4.05 -10.96 4.23
C PHE A 181 -5.12 -9.88 4.11
N ALA A 182 -6.20 -10.16 3.38
CA ALA A 182 -7.28 -9.21 3.12
C ALA A 182 -8.10 -8.94 4.39
N VAL A 183 -8.40 -7.66 4.62
CA VAL A 183 -9.28 -7.18 5.70
C VAL A 183 -10.69 -6.85 5.19
N CYS A 184 -10.85 -6.72 3.87
CA CYS A 184 -12.14 -6.47 3.23
C CYS A 184 -12.29 -7.30 1.95
N GLN A 185 -13.54 -7.46 1.50
CA GLN A 185 -13.83 -8.02 0.19
C GLN A 185 -13.76 -6.92 -0.88
N PRO A 186 -13.30 -7.21 -2.11
CA PRO A 186 -13.28 -6.21 -3.16
C PRO A 186 -14.69 -5.82 -3.60
N VAL A 187 -14.90 -4.53 -3.83
CA VAL A 187 -16.12 -3.94 -4.39
C VAL A 187 -15.84 -3.55 -5.83
N TRP A 188 -16.51 -4.22 -6.77
CA TRP A 188 -16.44 -3.89 -8.20
C TRP A 188 -17.81 -3.39 -8.64
N ASN A 189 -17.86 -2.23 -9.27
CA ASN A 189 -19.06 -1.63 -9.83
C ASN A 189 -19.10 -1.84 -11.34
#